data_AF-A0A532EPN7-F1
#
_entry.id   AF-A0A532EPN7-F1
#
_cell.length_a   1.000
_cell.length_b   1.000
_cell.length_c   1.000
_cell.angle_alpha   90.00
_cell.angle_beta   90.00
_cell.angle_gamma   90.00
#
_symmetry.space_group_name_H-M   'P 1'
#
loop_
_entity.id
_entity.type
_entity.pdbx_description
1 polymer ?
#
loop_
_entity_poly.entity_id
_entity_poly.type
_entity_poly.pdbx_seq_one_letter_code
_entity_poly.pdbx_strand_id
1 'polypeptide(L)'
;MLHAVTDIDTSEALTERQKDVLDAALRLLVEEGDQLTMTAVARRASCSKETLYKWFGDRDGLLTATVQWQASKVRVVPVDRKGLDLASLTASLERFASDWLKVISSDTSI
;
A
#
# COMPACT_ATOMS: atom_id res chain seq x y z
N MET A 1 8.95 -19.11 23.32
CA MET A 1 7.80 -18.19 23.39
C MET A 1 7.52 -17.70 21.98
N LEU A 2 6.49 -18.24 21.31
CA LEU A 2 6.04 -17.69 20.04
C LEU A 2 5.31 -16.37 20.33
N HIS A 3 5.88 -15.25 19.89
CA HIS A 3 5.13 -14.01 19.80
C HIS A 3 4.12 -14.20 18.66
N ALA A 4 2.84 -14.23 19.03
CA ALA A 4 1.74 -14.15 18.08
C ALA A 4 1.89 -12.83 17.31
N VAL A 5 2.19 -12.94 16.01
CA VAL A 5 1.93 -11.87 15.07
C VAL A 5 0.42 -11.66 15.15
N THR A 6 0.00 -10.61 15.83
CA THR A 6 -1.38 -10.16 15.79
C THR A 6 -1.71 -9.92 14.33
N ASP A 7 -2.51 -10.82 13.76
CA ASP A 7 -3.20 -10.64 12.50
C ASP A 7 -3.92 -9.29 12.63
N ILE A 8 -3.36 -8.25 12.02
CA ILE A 8 -4.10 -7.02 11.81
C ILE A 8 -5.23 -7.47 10.89
N ASP A 9 -6.45 -7.47 11.43
CA ASP A 9 -7.67 -7.82 10.74
C ASP A 9 -7.76 -6.98 9.46
N THR A 10 -7.25 -7.54 8.37
CA THR A 10 -7.11 -6.90 7.05
C THR A 10 -8.42 -7.00 6.26
N SER A 11 -9.51 -7.37 6.95
CA SER A 11 -10.82 -7.64 6.36
C SER A 11 -11.65 -6.38 6.10
N GLU A 12 -11.33 -5.24 6.73
CA GLU A 12 -11.94 -3.96 6.36
C GLU A 12 -11.16 -3.29 5.22
N ALA A 13 -11.85 -3.09 4.09
CA ALA A 13 -11.31 -2.32 2.99
C ALA A 13 -11.01 -0.88 3.45
N LEU A 14 -9.78 -0.42 3.21
CA LEU A 14 -9.37 0.96 3.52
C LEU A 14 -10.34 1.97 2.87
N THR A 15 -10.77 2.94 3.67
CA THR A 15 -11.52 4.10 3.15
C THR A 15 -10.65 4.92 2.20
N GLU A 16 -11.25 5.67 1.27
CA GLU A 16 -10.51 6.58 0.38
C GLU A 16 -9.63 7.55 1.17
N ARG A 17 -10.13 8.03 2.32
CA ARG A 17 -9.35 8.92 3.17
C ARG A 17 -8.11 8.25 3.77
N GLN A 18 -8.22 7.00 4.19
CA GLN A 18 -7.06 6.24 4.67
C GLN A 18 -6.05 6.01 3.54
N LYS A 19 -6.51 5.72 2.32
CA LYS A 19 -5.63 5.59 1.14
C LYS A 19 -4.86 6.89 0.86
N ASP A 20 -5.52 8.05 0.91
CA ASP A 20 -4.86 9.35 0.74
C ASP A 20 -3.75 9.57 1.78
N VAL A 21 -4.00 9.16 3.04
CA VAL A 21 -3.02 9.27 4.11
C VAL A 21 -1.83 8.34 3.88
N LEU A 22 -2.08 7.10 3.43
CA LEU A 22 -1.00 6.15 3.13
C LEU A 22 -0.18 6.60 1.92
N ASP A 23 -0.79 7.23 0.92
CA ASP A 23 -0.06 7.85 -0.19
C ASP A 23 0.82 9.02 0.28
N ALA A 24 0.31 9.86 1.18
CA ALA A 24 1.09 10.95 1.77
C ALA A 24 2.26 10.41 2.63
N ALA A 25 2.04 9.37 3.41
CA ALA A 25 3.06 8.70 4.22
C ALA A 25 4.14 8.07 3.34
N LEU A 26 3.76 7.40 2.25
CA LEU A 26 4.66 6.79 1.29
C LEU A 26 5.60 7.82 0.64
N ARG A 27 5.06 8.96 0.19
CA ARG A 27 5.88 10.06 -0.37
C ARG A 27 6.85 10.61 0.66
N LEU A 28 6.38 10.85 1.89
CA LEU A 28 7.23 11.30 2.99
C LEU A 28 8.35 10.29 3.30
N LEU A 29 8.05 8.99 3.25
CA LEU A 29 9.04 7.92 3.48
C LEU A 29 10.13 7.90 2.40
N VAL A 30 9.78 8.15 1.14
CA VAL A 30 10.75 8.26 0.03
C VAL A 30 11.65 9.48 0.22
N GLU A 31 11.08 10.60 0.67
CA GLU A 31 11.81 11.86 0.87
C GLU A 31 12.71 11.86 2.13
N GLU A 32 12.22 11.35 3.26
CA GLU A 32 12.87 11.50 4.58
C GLU A 32 13.42 10.17 5.13
N GLY A 33 13.12 9.04 4.49
CA GLY A 33 13.52 7.72 4.97
C GLY A 33 13.01 7.43 6.39
N ASP A 34 13.87 6.81 7.21
CA ASP A 34 13.53 6.40 8.58
C ASP A 34 13.23 7.59 9.52
N GLN A 35 13.51 8.83 9.11
CA GLN A 35 13.17 10.04 9.89
C GLN A 35 11.68 10.38 9.89
N LEU A 36 10.85 9.62 9.17
CA LEU A 36 9.40 9.80 9.15
C LEU A 36 8.81 9.79 10.57
N THR A 37 8.04 10.84 10.88
CA THR A 37 7.30 10.96 12.15
C THR A 37 5.80 11.04 11.94
N MET A 38 5.03 10.56 12.92
CA MET A 38 3.57 10.69 12.94
C MET A 38 3.10 12.15 12.79
N THR A 39 3.85 13.11 13.32
CA THR A 39 3.53 14.55 13.19
C THR A 39 3.69 15.01 11.73
N ALA A 40 4.79 14.63 11.08
CA ALA A 40 5.06 15.01 9.71
C ALA A 40 4.01 14.43 8.75
N VAL A 41 3.60 13.17 8.96
CA VAL A 41 2.51 12.53 8.19
C VAL A 41 1.19 13.25 8.41
N ALA A 42 0.81 13.52 9.67
CA ALA A 42 -0.44 14.21 9.99
C ALA A 42 -0.52 15.57 9.29
N ARG A 43 0.58 16.33 9.33
CA ARG A 43 0.71 17.61 8.62
C ARG A 43 0.61 17.44 7.10
N ARG A 44 1.33 16.49 6.51
CA ARG A 44 1.36 16.23 5.06
C ARG A 44 -0.02 15.82 4.53
N ALA A 45 -0.70 14.96 5.27
CA ALA A 45 -2.00 14.43 4.91
C ALA A 45 -3.17 15.36 5.29
N SER A 46 -2.91 16.48 5.97
CA SER A 46 -3.96 17.38 6.49
C SER A 46 -4.95 16.66 7.42
N CYS A 47 -4.43 15.92 8.40
CA CYS A 47 -5.24 15.26 9.44
C CYS A 47 -4.61 15.45 10.83
N SER A 48 -5.31 15.04 11.89
CA SER A 48 -4.75 15.10 13.24
C SER A 48 -3.89 13.86 13.54
N LYS A 49 -2.94 14.01 14.46
CA LYS A 49 -2.16 12.86 14.98
C LYS A 49 -3.09 11.81 15.59
N GLU A 50 -4.10 12.24 16.35
CA GLU A 50 -5.10 11.36 16.96
C GLU A 50 -5.81 10.48 15.92
N THR A 51 -6.15 11.05 14.75
CA THR A 51 -6.72 10.27 13.64
C THR A 51 -5.77 9.17 13.16
N LEU A 52 -4.48 9.48 13.01
CA LEU A 52 -3.49 8.46 12.63
C LEU A 52 -3.35 7.36 13.67
N TYR A 53 -3.27 7.71 14.95
CA TYR A 53 -3.17 6.72 16.03
C TYR A 53 -4.42 5.83 16.09
N LYS A 54 -5.61 6.40 15.86
CA LYS A 54 -6.86 5.65 15.81
C LYS A 54 -6.91 4.65 14.66
N TRP A 55 -6.39 5.01 13.48
CA TRP A 55 -6.44 4.15 12.29
C TRP A 55 -5.33 3.11 12.25
N PHE A 56 -4.12 3.47 12.66
CA PHE A 56 -2.93 2.68 12.38
C PHE A 56 -2.17 2.27 13.64
N GLY A 57 -2.67 2.62 14.83
CA GLY A 57 -1.98 2.34 16.07
C GLY A 57 -0.76 3.25 16.20
N ASP A 58 0.44 2.72 16.01
CA ASP A 58 1.68 3.47 16.17
C ASP A 58 2.38 3.75 14.82
N ARG A 59 3.64 4.19 14.90
CA ARG A 59 4.46 4.46 13.72
C ARG A 59 4.68 3.18 12.89
N ASP A 60 4.89 2.04 13.55
CA ASP A 60 5.20 0.79 12.87
C ASP A 60 3.95 0.22 12.21
N GLY A 61 2.78 0.38 12.85
CA GLY A 61 1.49 0.08 12.24
C GLY A 61 1.19 0.95 11.01
N LEU A 62 1.50 2.26 11.06
CA LEU A 62 1.39 3.14 9.89
C LEU A 62 2.33 2.71 8.76
N LEU A 63 3.59 2.40 9.06
CA LEU A 63 4.56 1.96 8.07
C LEU A 63 4.16 0.62 7.44
N THR A 64 3.70 -0.32 8.26
CA THR A 64 3.19 -1.62 7.82
C THR A 64 2.01 -1.44 6.86
N ALA A 65 1.02 -0.63 7.25
CA ALA A 65 -0.13 -0.32 6.41
C ALA A 65 0.27 0.37 5.10
N THR A 66 1.26 1.26 5.15
CA THR A 66 1.78 1.98 3.98
C THR A 66 2.42 1.02 2.97
N VAL A 67 3.24 0.08 3.45
CA VAL A 67 3.87 -0.95 2.60
C VAL A 67 2.83 -1.90 2.02
N GLN A 68 1.86 -2.35 2.84
CA GLN A 68 0.76 -3.20 2.37
C GLN A 68 -0.10 -2.50 1.31
N TRP A 69 -0.37 -1.21 1.50
CA TRP A 69 -1.09 -0.39 0.54
C TRP A 69 -0.33 -0.29 -0.79
N GLN A 70 0.98 0.00 -0.75
CA GLN A 70 1.79 0.05 -1.97
C GLN A 70 1.84 -1.31 -2.67
N ALA A 71 2.02 -2.40 -1.92
CA ALA A 71 1.99 -3.76 -2.47
C ALA A 71 0.63 -4.11 -3.10
N SER A 72 -0.47 -3.59 -2.56
CA SER A 72 -1.82 -3.83 -3.09
C SER A 72 -2.04 -3.25 -4.50
N LYS A 73 -1.31 -2.18 -4.87
CA LYS A 73 -1.37 -1.56 -6.19
C LYS A 73 -0.73 -2.41 -7.29
N VAL A 74 0.07 -3.42 -6.92
CA VAL A 74 0.81 -4.30 -7.83
C VAL A 74 0.07 -5.63 -8.06
N ARG A 75 -1.18 -5.76 -7.62
CA ARG A 75 -1.86 -7.06 -7.62
C ARG A 75 -2.05 -7.63 -9.03
N VAL A 76 -1.56 -8.85 -9.19
CA VAL A 76 -1.79 -9.73 -10.34
C VAL A 76 -3.28 -10.00 -10.45
N VAL A 77 -3.86 -9.71 -11.61
CA VAL A 77 -5.25 -10.08 -11.91
C VAL A 77 -5.37 -11.61 -11.87
N PRO A 78 -6.26 -12.18 -11.04
CA PRO A 78 -6.48 -13.62 -11.01
C PRO A 78 -6.90 -14.11 -12.39
N VAL A 79 -6.13 -15.05 -12.93
CA VAL A 79 -6.44 -15.63 -14.23
C VAL A 79 -7.48 -16.73 -14.06
N ASP A 80 -8.63 -16.61 -14.74
CA ASP A 80 -9.63 -17.67 -14.77
C ASP A 80 -9.10 -18.86 -15.57
N ARG A 81 -8.76 -19.94 -14.85
CA ARG A 81 -8.20 -21.17 -15.42
C ARG A 81 -9.21 -21.96 -16.25
N LYS A 82 -10.52 -21.75 -16.08
CA LYS A 82 -11.56 -22.51 -16.79
C LYS A 82 -11.83 -21.99 -18.20
N GLY A 83 -11.51 -20.72 -18.47
CA GLY A 83 -11.63 -20.06 -19.78
C GLY A 83 -10.29 -19.63 -20.37
N LEU A 84 -9.20 -20.30 -19.98
CA LEU A 84 -7.85 -19.92 -20.41
C LEU A 84 -7.62 -20.35 -21.86
N ASP A 85 -7.41 -19.37 -22.73
CA ASP A 85 -6.93 -19.55 -24.09
C ASP A 85 -5.69 -18.66 -24.31
N LEU A 86 -5.05 -18.78 -25.47
CA LEU A 86 -3.84 -18.02 -25.77
C LEU A 86 -4.10 -16.51 -25.76
N ALA A 87 -5.28 -16.07 -26.21
CA ALA A 87 -5.62 -14.65 -26.26
C ALA A 87 -5.84 -14.08 -24.86
N SER A 88 -6.59 -14.78 -24.00
CA SER A 88 -6.86 -14.36 -22.62
C SER A 88 -5.60 -14.42 -21.74
N LEU A 89 -4.72 -15.40 -21.96
CA LEU A 89 -3.41 -15.46 -21.30
C LEU A 89 -2.50 -14.31 -21.74
N THR A 90 -2.41 -14.04 -23.04
CA THR A 90 -1.59 -12.94 -23.58
C THR A 90 -2.05 -11.59 -23.02
N ALA A 91 -3.35 -11.32 -23.04
CA ALA A 91 -3.92 -10.10 -22.47
C ALA A 91 -3.66 -9.97 -20.96
N SER A 92 -3.69 -11.08 -20.22
CA SER A 92 -3.39 -11.09 -18.78
C SER A 92 -1.93 -10.77 -18.49
N LEU A 93 -1.00 -11.33 -19.27
CA LEU A 93 0.44 -11.07 -19.15
C LEU A 93 0.79 -9.63 -19.53
N GLU A 94 0.20 -9.08 -20.60
CA GLU A 94 0.38 -7.68 -21.00
C GLU A 94 -0.10 -6.72 -19.92
N ARG A 95 -1.28 -6.99 -19.34
CA ARG A 95 -1.82 -6.17 -18.23
C ARG A 95 -0.91 -6.22 -17.01
N PHE A 96 -0.49 -7.43 -16.61
CA PHE A 96 0.45 -7.60 -15.51
C PHE A 96 1.77 -6.84 -15.76
N ALA A 97 2.36 -6.96 -16.96
CA ALA A 97 3.57 -6.24 -17.32
C ALA A 97 3.38 -4.72 -17.28
N SER A 98 2.26 -4.21 -17.81
CA SER A 98 1.93 -2.77 -17.77
C SER A 98 1.78 -2.26 -16.35
N ASP A 99 1.05 -2.98 -15.50
CA ASP A 99 0.81 -2.59 -14.11
C ASP A 99 2.12 -2.65 -13.31
N TRP A 100 2.96 -3.66 -13.53
CA TRP A 100 4.28 -3.76 -12.92
C TRP A 100 5.20 -2.61 -13.36
N LEU A 101 5.27 -2.32 -14.66
CA LEU A 101 6.09 -1.23 -15.20
C LEU A 101 5.67 0.14 -14.64
N LYS A 102 4.37 0.41 -14.48
CA LYS A 102 3.87 1.64 -13.86
C LYS A 102 4.35 1.79 -12.42
N VAL A 103 4.37 0.69 -11.67
CA VAL A 103 4.79 0.70 -10.26
C VAL A 103 6.29 0.95 -10.14
N ILE A 104 7.12 0.19 -10.87
CA ILE A 104 8.58 0.31 -10.75
C ILE A 104 9.14 1.59 -11.37
N SER A 105 8.41 2.19 -12.32
CA SER A 105 8.82 3.45 -12.94
C SER A 105 8.24 4.67 -12.24
N SER A 106 7.52 4.49 -11.13
CA SER A 106 7.00 5.61 -10.34
C SER A 106 8.10 6.25 -9.49
N ASP A 107 7.93 7.54 -9.17
CA ASP A 107 8.84 8.29 -8.29
C ASP A 107 9.03 7.66 -6.90
N THR A 108 8.14 6.73 -6.50
CA THR A 108 8.30 5.99 -5.24
C THR A 108 9.33 4.87 -5.33
N SER A 109 9.60 4.34 -6.53
CA SER A 109 10.42 3.15 -6.75
C SER A 109 11.82 3.43 -7.32
N ILE A 110 12.12 4.68 -7.71
CA ILE A 110 13.39 5.15 -8.27
C ILE A 110 14.07 6.08 -7.28
#